data_AF-A0A9W5YWC6-F1
#
_entry.id   AF-A0A9W5YWC6-F1
#
_cell.length_a   1.000
_cell.length_b   1.000
_cell.length_c   1.000
_cell.angle_alpha   90.00
_cell.angle_beta   90.00
_cell.angle_gamma   90.00
#
_symmetry.space_group_name_H-M   'P 1'
#
loop_
_entity.id
_entity.type
_entity.pdbx_description
1 polymer ?
#
loop_
_entity_poly.entity_id
_entity_poly.type
_entity_poly.pdbx_seq_one_letter_code
_entity_poly.pdbx_strand_id
1 'polypeptide(L)'
;MLNLRFYNSCLWNLRINGRWYRCCDPKELTVCEIDRPEALTKIKQICDQPDKLDEWEEAPFPAPLSSESSLVYTINMDAGTLEVTYFAMARHHAQSRTNWYDLRTVYEASSLSKPEPFPTPQTPGQIMDDELAQLTLEPLHLELDFPTPLNELQARLYVHFIFVWRWHFMDPITWRYNSPALNYFCMAILRLAAWDLEVSYDTDVKLPMSPHAVPPWSGPKDNIYWYHGFLVVHHDNLETQHMTRSAIHKAQQYLERTAAARQRHARLIIMSPGHIVFAEVADDDTIRASSPSLLISPMSGNRRSAGFRALCGVFTSNCWPGTTAYREIWKNYLPWELIFPILSDLGPRDMAAFAQASPAIKKLHYANIHQSIPQFASLAIVSYPLLIPCCGKRSGLEQSGVLCS
;
A
#
# COMPACT_ATOMS: atom_id res chain seq x y z
N MET A 1 -23.89 3.36 1.42
CA MET A 1 -24.17 4.81 1.46
C MET A 1 -23.53 5.36 2.73
N LEU A 2 -22.50 6.19 2.60
CA LEU A 2 -21.94 6.92 3.75
C LEU A 2 -22.81 8.17 3.95
N ASN A 3 -23.58 8.21 5.05
CA ASN A 3 -24.17 9.46 5.53
C ASN A 3 -23.04 10.32 6.07
N LEU A 4 -22.45 11.14 5.21
CA LEU A 4 -21.41 12.09 5.60
C LEU A 4 -22.10 13.28 6.30
N ARG A 5 -22.09 13.28 7.63
CA ARG A 5 -22.16 14.55 8.38
C ARG A 5 -20.78 15.18 8.22
N PHE A 6 -20.69 16.22 7.39
CA PHE A 6 -19.46 16.98 7.24
C PHE A 6 -19.32 17.87 8.47
N TYR A 7 -18.28 17.62 9.27
CA TYR A 7 -17.78 18.66 10.15
C TYR A 7 -16.89 19.55 9.30
N ASN A 8 -17.13 20.85 9.37
CA ASN A 8 -16.50 21.79 8.47
C ASN A 8 -15.22 22.34 9.10
N SER A 9 -14.24 21.51 9.43
CA SER A 9 -12.93 22.02 9.89
C SER A 9 -11.95 22.14 8.72
N CYS A 10 -10.92 22.99 8.91
CA CYS A 10 -9.83 23.11 7.97
C CYS A 10 -8.56 22.46 8.51
N LEU A 11 -7.97 21.60 7.69
CA LEU A 11 -6.68 21.00 7.96
C LEU A 11 -5.61 21.69 7.12
N TRP A 12 -4.48 21.96 7.76
CA TRP A 12 -3.29 22.51 7.13
C TRP A 12 -2.16 21.49 7.21
N ASN A 13 -1.54 21.18 6.08
CA ASN A 13 -0.29 20.46 5.98
C ASN A 13 0.80 21.43 5.52
N LEU A 14 1.97 21.36 6.14
CA LEU A 14 3.15 22.14 5.80
C LEU A 14 4.33 21.19 5.60
N ARG A 15 5.05 21.36 4.48
CA ARG A 15 6.34 20.73 4.27
C ARG A 15 7.44 21.78 4.22
N ILE A 16 8.44 21.61 5.08
CA ILE A 16 9.61 22.48 5.13
C ILE A 16 10.83 21.67 5.58
N ASN A 17 11.95 21.87 4.91
CA ASN A 17 13.23 21.21 5.18
C ASN A 17 13.11 19.68 5.20
N GLY A 18 12.30 19.12 4.29
CA GLY A 18 12.06 17.69 4.16
C GLY A 18 11.18 17.07 5.25
N ARG A 19 10.61 17.87 6.16
CA ARG A 19 9.73 17.41 7.24
C ARG A 19 8.29 17.83 7.01
N TRP A 20 7.37 17.03 7.53
CA TRP A 20 5.94 17.30 7.45
C TRP A 20 5.40 17.76 8.79
N TYR A 21 4.52 18.75 8.73
CA TYR A 21 3.81 19.29 9.86
C TYR A 21 2.34 19.42 9.52
N ARG A 22 1.48 19.37 10.53
CA ARG A 22 0.05 19.57 10.39
C ARG A 22 -0.52 20.44 11.48
N CYS A 23 -1.59 21.16 11.16
CA CYS A 23 -2.32 22.00 12.09
C CYS A 23 -3.82 21.91 11.75
N CYS A 24 -4.65 21.60 12.74
CA CYS A 24 -6.10 21.62 12.59
C CYS A 24 -6.61 22.98 13.10
N ASP A 25 -7.33 23.71 12.25
CA ASP A 25 -8.05 24.90 12.71
C ASP A 25 -9.36 24.45 13.35
N PRO A 26 -9.57 24.68 14.67
CA PRO A 26 -10.77 24.24 15.37
C PRO A 26 -12.02 25.03 14.95
N LYS A 27 -11.89 26.09 14.14
CA LYS A 27 -13.05 26.87 13.68
C LYS A 27 -13.91 26.07 12.73
N GLU A 28 -15.17 25.86 13.13
CA GLU A 28 -16.22 25.40 12.23
C GLU A 28 -16.41 26.40 11.09
N LEU A 29 -16.29 25.93 9.86
CA LEU A 29 -16.53 26.70 8.65
C LEU A 29 -18.00 26.60 8.30
N THR A 30 -18.62 27.74 8.06
CA THR A 30 -20.03 27.76 7.64
C THR A 30 -20.18 27.25 6.20
N VAL A 31 -19.15 27.43 5.36
CA VAL A 31 -19.12 27.04 3.93
C VAL A 31 -17.73 26.57 3.52
N CYS A 32 -17.64 25.50 2.73
CA CYS A 32 -16.41 25.02 2.11
C CYS A 32 -16.01 25.89 0.91
N GLU A 33 -15.61 27.14 1.18
CA GLU A 33 -15.03 28.01 0.15
C GLU A 33 -13.51 27.84 0.11
N ILE A 34 -13.00 27.56 -1.09
CA ILE A 34 -11.55 27.42 -1.36
C ILE A 34 -10.86 28.78 -1.20
N ASP A 35 -11.49 29.81 -1.73
CA ASP A 35 -10.97 31.17 -1.81
C ASP A 35 -11.46 32.01 -0.61
N ARG A 36 -10.79 31.81 0.53
CA ARG A 36 -11.08 32.54 1.77
C ARG A 36 -9.99 33.57 2.07
N PRO A 37 -10.34 34.83 2.37
CA PRO A 37 -9.37 35.85 2.77
C PRO A 37 -8.52 35.42 3.97
N GLU A 38 -9.09 34.69 4.93
CA GLU A 38 -8.37 34.18 6.10
C GLU A 38 -7.35 33.11 5.70
N ALA A 39 -7.70 32.25 4.75
CA ALA A 39 -6.79 31.21 4.25
C ALA A 39 -5.61 31.85 3.51
N LEU A 40 -5.86 32.83 2.65
CA LEU A 40 -4.81 33.57 1.96
C LEU A 40 -3.89 34.32 2.93
N THR A 41 -4.47 34.94 3.97
CA THR A 41 -3.69 35.61 5.03
C THR A 41 -2.80 34.62 5.76
N LYS A 42 -3.31 33.44 6.12
CA LYS A 42 -2.53 32.39 6.78
C LYS A 42 -1.42 31.85 5.87
N ILE A 43 -1.69 31.66 4.57
CA ILE A 43 -0.67 31.26 3.59
C ILE A 43 0.48 32.28 3.56
N LYS A 44 0.16 33.59 3.47
CA LYS A 44 1.18 34.65 3.47
C LYS A 44 1.99 34.67 4.77
N GLN A 45 1.33 34.53 5.91
CA GLN A 45 2.01 34.44 7.22
C GLN A 45 2.97 33.24 7.30
N ILE A 46 2.58 32.08 6.76
CA ILE A 46 3.44 30.90 6.71
C ILE A 46 4.64 31.15 5.79
N CYS A 47 4.45 31.81 4.65
CA CYS A 47 5.54 32.17 3.74
C CYS A 47 6.51 33.18 4.39
N ASP A 48 6.01 34.15 5.14
CA ASP A 48 6.81 35.19 5.79
C ASP A 48 7.58 34.67 7.02
N GLN A 49 6.98 33.73 7.75
CA GLN A 49 7.50 33.18 9.01
C GLN A 49 7.43 31.65 9.03
N PRO A 50 8.17 30.98 8.13
CA PRO A 50 8.05 29.53 7.93
C PRO A 50 8.55 28.69 9.12
N ASP A 51 9.40 29.27 9.96
CA ASP A 51 9.93 28.63 11.18
C ASP A 51 9.00 28.76 12.40
N LYS A 52 7.89 29.51 12.29
CA LYS A 52 6.95 29.70 13.40
C LYS A 52 6.00 28.49 13.50
N LEU A 53 6.49 27.45 14.17
CA LEU A 53 5.84 26.13 14.25
C LEU A 53 5.09 25.84 15.57
N ASP A 54 4.86 26.84 16.43
CA ASP A 54 4.30 26.64 17.78
C ASP A 54 2.93 25.92 17.80
N GLU A 55 2.12 26.10 16.75
CA GLU A 55 0.78 25.50 16.61
C GLU A 55 0.76 24.24 15.73
N TRP A 56 1.94 23.75 15.31
CA TRP A 56 2.08 22.67 14.36
C TRP A 56 2.57 21.38 15.02
N GLU A 57 1.95 20.27 14.67
CA GLU A 57 2.36 18.92 15.06
C GLU A 57 3.23 18.32 13.95
N GLU A 58 4.42 17.81 14.29
CA GLU A 58 5.26 17.06 13.35
C GLU A 58 4.59 15.72 13.00
N ALA A 59 4.59 15.37 11.72
CA ALA A 59 3.98 14.16 11.20
C ALA A 59 4.93 13.47 10.19
N PRO A 60 4.80 12.15 9.96
CA PRO A 60 5.65 11.47 8.98
C PRO A 60 5.25 11.76 7.52
N PHE A 61 4.02 12.20 7.29
CA PHE A 61 3.44 12.47 5.97
C PHE A 61 2.19 13.36 6.11
N PRO A 62 1.67 13.98 5.03
CA PRO A 62 0.52 14.86 5.12
C PRO A 62 -0.73 14.13 5.63
N ALA A 63 -1.54 14.82 6.43
CA ALA A 63 -2.83 14.30 6.88
C ALA A 63 -3.87 14.41 5.75
N PRO A 64 -4.82 13.45 5.67
CA PRO A 64 -5.70 13.32 4.52
C PRO A 64 -6.96 14.18 4.67
N LEU A 65 -7.64 14.41 3.54
CA LEU A 65 -9.04 14.82 3.48
C LEU A 65 -9.92 13.77 4.16
N SER A 66 -10.87 14.22 4.99
CA SER A 66 -11.67 13.32 5.82
C SER A 66 -13.08 13.84 6.10
N SER A 67 -13.91 13.02 6.75
CA SER A 67 -15.23 13.48 7.22
C SER A 67 -15.16 14.62 8.24
N GLU A 68 -14.03 14.79 8.92
CA GLU A 68 -13.80 15.84 9.92
C GLU A 68 -13.22 17.11 9.28
N SER A 69 -12.53 16.97 8.15
CA SER A 69 -11.85 18.06 7.46
C SER A 69 -12.33 18.13 6.00
N SER A 70 -13.28 19.02 5.72
CA SER A 70 -13.90 19.16 4.40
C SER A 70 -12.99 19.86 3.38
N LEU A 71 -11.91 20.50 3.85
CA LEU A 71 -10.95 21.25 3.06
C LEU A 71 -9.55 21.12 3.67
N VAL A 72 -8.57 20.72 2.87
CA VAL A 72 -7.17 20.53 3.25
C VAL A 72 -6.28 21.43 2.40
N TYR A 73 -5.48 22.28 3.04
CA TYR A 73 -4.42 23.05 2.38
C TYR A 73 -3.08 22.38 2.63
N THR A 74 -2.32 22.10 1.58
CA THR A 74 -0.98 21.51 1.68
C THR A 74 0.02 22.49 1.06
N ILE A 75 0.78 23.15 1.92
CA ILE A 75 1.84 24.10 1.54
C ILE A 75 3.16 23.34 1.53
N ASN A 76 3.80 23.26 0.37
CA ASN A 76 5.10 22.64 0.22
C ASN A 76 6.15 23.71 -0.07
N MET A 77 6.83 24.17 0.97
CA MET A 77 7.89 25.18 0.87
C MET A 77 9.09 24.65 0.09
N ASP A 78 9.41 23.36 0.24
CA ASP A 78 10.54 22.71 -0.46
C ASP A 78 10.35 22.70 -1.99
N ALA A 79 9.10 22.57 -2.45
CA ALA A 79 8.76 22.51 -3.87
C ALA A 79 8.16 23.81 -4.42
N GLY A 80 7.85 24.79 -3.56
CA GLY A 80 7.18 26.02 -3.96
C GLY A 80 5.72 25.83 -4.43
N THR A 81 5.00 24.83 -3.90
CA THR A 81 3.64 24.51 -4.36
C THR A 81 2.59 24.64 -3.24
N LEU A 82 1.37 25.01 -3.63
CA LEU A 82 0.17 24.91 -2.80
C LEU A 82 -0.82 23.94 -3.44
N GLU A 83 -1.29 22.97 -2.66
CA GLU A 83 -2.34 22.04 -3.05
C GLU A 83 -3.56 22.26 -2.16
N VAL A 84 -4.75 22.37 -2.77
CA VAL A 84 -6.01 22.53 -2.03
C VAL A 84 -6.94 21.39 -2.38
N THR A 85 -7.17 20.50 -1.42
CA THR A 85 -7.98 19.29 -1.58
C THR A 85 -9.31 19.40 -0.85
N TYR A 86 -10.39 19.02 -1.52
CA TYR A 86 -11.76 19.17 -1.02
C TYR A 86 -12.70 18.12 -1.62
N PHE A 87 -13.86 17.90 -0.98
CA PHE A 87 -14.92 17.08 -1.55
C PHE A 87 -15.74 17.87 -2.56
N ALA A 88 -15.73 17.44 -3.82
CA ALA A 88 -16.68 17.87 -4.82
C ALA A 88 -17.87 16.91 -4.85
N MET A 89 -19.08 17.44 -4.67
CA MET A 89 -20.32 16.67 -4.80
C MET A 89 -20.65 16.47 -6.28
N ALA A 90 -20.57 15.24 -6.77
CA ALA A 90 -20.95 14.88 -8.12
C ALA A 90 -22.13 13.91 -8.12
N ARG A 91 -23.30 14.43 -8.49
CA ARG A 91 -24.60 13.76 -8.71
C ARG A 91 -25.14 12.91 -7.55
N HIS A 92 -24.38 12.00 -6.92
CA HIS A 92 -24.73 11.28 -5.68
C HIS A 92 -23.50 10.80 -4.87
N HIS A 93 -22.28 11.19 -5.24
CA HIS A 93 -21.04 10.77 -4.58
C HIS A 93 -20.13 11.98 -4.30
N ALA A 94 -19.51 11.99 -3.12
CA ALA A 94 -18.42 12.90 -2.81
C ALA A 94 -17.13 12.35 -3.43
N GLN A 95 -16.51 13.12 -4.33
CA GLN A 95 -15.21 12.79 -4.91
C GLN A 95 -14.21 13.85 -4.46
N SER A 96 -13.04 13.41 -4.00
CA SER A 96 -11.92 14.32 -3.71
C SER A 96 -11.44 14.99 -5.00
N ARG A 97 -11.26 16.31 -4.97
CA ARG A 97 -10.59 17.08 -6.00
C ARG A 97 -9.43 17.85 -5.38
N THR A 98 -8.39 18.04 -6.16
CA THR A 98 -7.21 18.81 -5.74
C THR A 98 -6.95 19.89 -6.77
N ASN A 99 -6.91 21.14 -6.32
CA ASN A 99 -6.44 22.27 -7.10
C ASN A 99 -4.97 22.53 -6.77
N TRP A 100 -4.21 22.91 -7.78
CA TRP A 100 -2.78 23.14 -7.69
C TRP A 100 -2.46 24.59 -8.01
N TYR A 101 -1.49 25.14 -7.29
CA TYR A 101 -1.07 26.51 -7.43
C TYR A 101 0.45 26.61 -7.21
N ASP A 102 1.09 27.49 -7.97
CA ASP A 102 2.42 28.00 -7.63
C ASP A 102 2.33 28.88 -6.37
N LEU A 103 3.16 28.58 -5.36
CA LEU A 103 3.07 29.24 -4.06
C LEU A 103 3.47 30.72 -4.14
N ARG A 104 4.40 31.08 -5.04
CA ARG A 104 4.82 32.47 -5.23
C ARG A 104 3.72 33.29 -5.88
N THR A 105 3.06 32.74 -6.89
CA THR A 105 1.88 33.37 -7.51
C THR A 105 0.78 33.61 -6.48
N VAL A 106 0.51 32.64 -5.60
CA VAL A 106 -0.49 32.79 -4.53
C VAL A 106 -0.08 33.84 -3.50
N TYR A 107 1.19 33.89 -3.12
CA TYR A 107 1.70 34.89 -2.17
C TYR A 107 1.48 36.32 -2.67
N GLU A 108 1.68 36.56 -3.97
CA GLU A 108 1.45 37.85 -4.62
C GLU A 108 -0.03 38.12 -4.94
N ALA A 109 -0.87 37.08 -4.98
CA ALA A 109 -2.28 37.20 -5.33
C ALA A 109 -3.15 37.85 -4.24
N SER A 110 -4.29 38.38 -4.68
CA SER A 110 -5.37 38.88 -3.81
C SER A 110 -6.46 37.85 -3.56
N SER A 111 -6.49 36.74 -4.32
CA SER A 111 -7.47 35.66 -4.18
C SER A 111 -7.00 34.35 -4.83
N LEU A 112 -7.57 33.20 -4.43
CA LEU A 112 -7.29 31.84 -4.93
C LEU A 112 -8.18 31.41 -6.11
N SER A 113 -8.87 32.38 -6.73
CA SER A 113 -9.94 32.16 -7.71
C SER A 113 -9.55 31.51 -9.05
N LYS A 114 -8.26 31.51 -9.42
CA LYS A 114 -7.77 30.86 -10.65
C LYS A 114 -6.77 29.76 -10.32
N PRO A 115 -7.19 28.47 -10.27
CA PRO A 115 -6.22 27.38 -10.27
C PRO A 115 -5.40 27.46 -11.56
N GLU A 116 -4.08 27.33 -11.43
CA GLU A 116 -3.25 27.17 -12.61
C GLU A 116 -3.45 25.77 -13.19
N PRO A 117 -3.50 25.61 -14.51
CA PRO A 117 -3.32 24.31 -15.12
C PRO A 117 -1.86 23.90 -14.91
N PHE A 118 -1.55 23.35 -13.74
CA PHE A 118 -0.26 22.72 -13.55
C PHE A 118 -0.21 21.48 -14.44
N PRO A 119 0.89 21.24 -15.18
CA PRO A 119 1.08 19.92 -15.75
C PRO A 119 1.02 18.93 -14.59
N THR A 120 0.17 17.91 -14.70
CA THR A 120 0.29 16.69 -13.90
C THR A 120 1.78 16.44 -13.71
N PRO A 121 2.30 16.32 -12.46
CA PRO A 121 3.73 16.21 -12.22
C PRO A 121 4.26 15.23 -13.23
N GLN A 122 5.11 15.72 -14.15
CA GLN A 122 5.56 14.92 -15.26
C GLN A 122 6.02 13.60 -14.66
N THR A 123 5.36 12.52 -15.10
CA THR A 123 5.80 11.16 -14.90
C THR A 123 7.33 11.19 -15.01
N PRO A 124 8.09 10.77 -13.99
CA PRO A 124 9.55 10.83 -14.06
C PRO A 124 10.00 10.13 -15.34
N GLY A 125 10.36 10.92 -16.35
CA GLY A 125 10.51 10.47 -17.73
C GLY A 125 9.29 9.72 -18.27
N GLN A 126 8.55 10.31 -19.22
CA GLN A 126 8.31 9.53 -20.42
C GLN A 126 9.70 9.25 -21.00
N ILE A 127 10.32 8.17 -20.53
CA ILE A 127 11.47 7.61 -21.18
C ILE A 127 10.92 7.12 -22.52
N MET A 128 10.93 8.00 -23.52
CA MET A 128 10.98 7.59 -24.92
C MET A 128 12.36 6.97 -25.13
N ASP A 129 12.62 5.81 -24.54
CA ASP A 129 13.74 4.99 -24.93
C ASP A 129 13.20 3.85 -25.78
N ASP A 130 13.78 3.73 -26.97
CA ASP A 130 13.70 2.51 -27.77
C ASP A 130 14.10 1.27 -26.93
N GLU A 131 14.89 1.43 -25.86
CA GLU A 131 15.25 0.36 -24.91
C GLU A 131 14.03 -0.23 -24.17
N LEU A 132 13.06 0.59 -23.79
CA LEU A 132 11.81 0.12 -23.16
C LEU A 132 10.91 -0.61 -24.15
N ALA A 133 10.94 -0.23 -25.43
CA ALA A 133 10.20 -0.92 -26.49
C ALA A 133 10.81 -2.30 -26.81
N GLN A 134 12.12 -2.47 -26.61
CA GLN A 134 12.84 -3.72 -26.84
C GLN A 134 12.69 -4.75 -25.72
N LEU A 135 12.25 -4.34 -24.53
CA LEU A 135 12.04 -5.23 -23.39
C LEU A 135 10.88 -6.21 -23.67
N THR A 136 11.23 -7.43 -24.08
CA THR A 136 10.24 -8.50 -24.32
C THR A 136 9.79 -9.06 -22.98
N LEU A 137 8.50 -8.93 -22.69
CA LEU A 137 7.89 -9.45 -21.46
C LEU A 137 7.19 -10.76 -21.78
N GLU A 138 7.72 -11.86 -21.27
CA GLU A 138 7.00 -13.13 -21.26
C GLU A 138 5.89 -13.10 -20.20
N PRO A 139 4.76 -13.81 -20.42
CA PRO A 139 3.72 -13.92 -19.42
C PRO A 139 4.20 -14.73 -18.20
N LEU A 140 4.04 -14.17 -17.01
CA LEU A 140 4.20 -14.91 -15.75
C LEU A 140 2.83 -15.44 -15.30
N HIS A 141 2.71 -16.76 -15.22
CA HIS A 141 1.52 -17.42 -14.68
C HIS A 141 1.77 -17.82 -13.22
N LEU A 142 0.99 -17.26 -12.30
CA LEU A 142 1.00 -17.64 -10.89
C LEU A 142 -0.11 -18.66 -10.64
N GLU A 143 0.28 -19.90 -10.32
CA GLU A 143 -0.66 -20.96 -9.97
C GLU A 143 -1.00 -20.87 -8.48
N LEU A 144 -2.10 -20.18 -8.17
CA LEU A 144 -2.55 -20.03 -6.79
C LEU A 144 -3.21 -21.33 -6.30
N ASP A 145 -2.64 -21.91 -5.24
CA ASP A 145 -3.24 -23.02 -4.49
C ASP A 145 -4.65 -22.67 -3.97
N PHE A 146 -5.40 -23.69 -3.56
CA PHE A 146 -6.68 -23.50 -2.88
C PHE A 146 -6.51 -22.58 -1.65
N PRO A 147 -7.36 -21.56 -1.50
CA PRO A 147 -7.24 -20.63 -0.38
C PRO A 147 -7.40 -21.33 0.98
N THR A 148 -6.54 -21.01 1.93
CA THR A 148 -6.56 -21.57 3.29
C THR A 148 -7.44 -20.74 4.24
N PRO A 149 -7.80 -21.25 5.44
CA PRO A 149 -8.39 -20.45 6.51
C PRO A 149 -7.63 -19.14 6.78
N LEU A 150 -6.29 -19.20 6.77
CA LEU A 150 -5.46 -18.03 6.95
C LEU A 150 -5.71 -16.97 5.88
N ASN A 151 -5.85 -17.37 4.62
CA ASN A 151 -6.11 -16.44 3.52
C ASN A 151 -7.46 -15.71 3.68
N GLU A 152 -8.47 -16.35 4.27
CA GLU A 152 -9.75 -15.68 4.58
C GLU A 152 -9.57 -14.64 5.68
N LEU A 153 -8.81 -14.99 6.72
CA LEU A 153 -8.51 -14.06 7.81
C LEU A 153 -7.69 -12.85 7.32
N GLN A 154 -6.69 -13.09 6.47
CA GLN A 154 -5.93 -12.04 5.77
C GLN A 154 -6.85 -11.12 4.97
N ALA A 155 -7.76 -11.68 4.17
CA ALA A 155 -8.70 -10.89 3.38
C ALA A 155 -9.63 -10.04 4.27
N ARG A 156 -10.09 -10.56 5.41
CA ARG A 156 -10.92 -9.81 6.36
C ARG A 156 -10.17 -8.67 7.03
N LEU A 157 -8.95 -8.94 7.51
CA LEU A 157 -8.10 -7.91 8.10
C LEU A 157 -7.74 -6.83 7.07
N TYR A 158 -7.49 -7.23 5.82
CA TYR A 158 -7.27 -6.30 4.72
C TYR A 158 -8.49 -5.38 4.48
N VAL A 159 -9.69 -5.94 4.38
CA VAL A 159 -10.92 -5.13 4.21
C VAL A 159 -11.10 -4.16 5.38
N HIS A 160 -10.88 -4.62 6.61
CA HIS A 160 -10.95 -3.77 7.79
C HIS A 160 -9.88 -2.67 7.77
N PHE A 161 -8.64 -3.00 7.41
CA PHE A 161 -7.54 -2.06 7.27
C PHE A 161 -7.84 -0.97 6.23
N ILE A 162 -8.32 -1.36 5.04
CA ILE A 162 -8.75 -0.40 4.00
C ILE A 162 -9.86 0.51 4.52
N PHE A 163 -10.80 -0.03 5.30
CA PHE A 163 -11.90 0.75 5.86
C PHE A 163 -11.44 1.76 6.93
N VAL A 164 -10.56 1.35 7.86
CA VAL A 164 -10.03 2.21 8.91
C VAL A 164 -9.22 3.36 8.30
N TRP A 165 -8.36 3.06 7.34
CA TRP A 165 -7.45 4.02 6.72
C TRP A 165 -7.98 4.64 5.41
N ARG A 166 -9.28 4.48 5.13
CA ARG A 166 -9.92 4.86 3.84
C ARG A 166 -9.66 6.29 3.42
N TRP A 167 -9.57 7.22 4.37
CA TRP A 167 -9.33 8.63 4.07
C TRP A 167 -7.98 8.85 3.39
N HIS A 168 -6.95 8.10 3.80
CA HIS A 168 -5.67 8.14 3.12
C HIS A 168 -5.74 7.57 1.71
N PHE A 169 -6.49 6.48 1.50
CA PHE A 169 -6.63 5.84 0.18
C PHE A 169 -7.52 6.62 -0.79
N MET A 170 -8.42 7.44 -0.26
CA MET A 170 -9.32 8.27 -1.05
C MET A 170 -8.72 9.63 -1.39
N ASP A 171 -7.75 10.11 -0.61
CA ASP A 171 -7.11 11.40 -0.84
C ASP A 171 -5.93 11.28 -1.83
N PRO A 172 -5.97 11.98 -2.99
CA PRO A 172 -4.88 12.03 -3.95
C PRO A 172 -3.55 12.56 -3.41
N ILE A 173 -3.55 13.35 -2.33
CA ILE A 173 -2.32 13.86 -1.70
C ILE A 173 -1.57 12.73 -0.99
N THR A 174 -2.30 11.89 -0.27
CA THR A 174 -1.69 10.80 0.50
C THR A 174 -1.52 9.54 -0.34
N TRP A 175 -2.41 9.25 -1.28
CA TRP A 175 -2.39 8.03 -2.12
C TRP A 175 -1.79 8.23 -3.51
N ARG A 176 -0.59 8.78 -3.56
CA ARG A 176 0.18 8.98 -4.80
C ARG A 176 1.63 8.51 -4.65
N TYR A 177 2.26 8.23 -5.77
CA TYR A 177 3.64 7.73 -5.83
C TYR A 177 4.66 8.56 -5.04
N ASN A 178 4.57 9.89 -5.09
CA ASN A 178 5.50 10.79 -4.43
C ASN A 178 5.15 11.06 -2.94
N SER A 179 4.09 10.44 -2.42
CA SER A 179 3.69 10.59 -1.04
C SER A 179 4.41 9.56 -0.16
N PRO A 180 5.05 9.96 0.94
CA PRO A 180 5.61 9.01 1.90
C PRO A 180 4.55 8.09 2.51
N ALA A 181 3.29 8.52 2.56
CA ALA A 181 2.18 7.71 3.06
C ALA A 181 2.00 6.41 2.24
N LEU A 182 2.27 6.45 0.93
CA LEU A 182 2.24 5.25 0.08
C LEU A 182 3.16 4.16 0.63
N ASN A 183 4.38 4.52 1.04
CA ASN A 183 5.36 3.58 1.56
C ASN A 183 4.89 2.91 2.86
N TYR A 184 4.28 3.69 3.76
CA TYR A 184 3.74 3.18 5.02
C TYR A 184 2.61 2.18 4.79
N PHE A 185 1.66 2.50 3.92
CA PHE A 185 0.51 1.61 3.70
C PHE A 185 0.86 0.43 2.80
N CYS A 186 1.72 0.57 1.79
CA CYS A 186 2.24 -0.57 1.03
C CYS A 186 2.95 -1.56 1.95
N MET A 187 3.78 -1.08 2.88
CA MET A 187 4.43 -1.93 3.88
C MET A 187 3.40 -2.65 4.76
N ALA A 188 2.35 -1.97 5.21
CA ALA A 188 1.29 -2.61 5.99
C ALA A 188 0.53 -3.68 5.19
N ILE A 189 0.23 -3.42 3.91
CA ILE A 189 -0.40 -4.40 3.01
C ILE A 189 0.50 -5.63 2.84
N LEU A 190 1.80 -5.43 2.67
CA LEU A 190 2.78 -6.51 2.58
C LEU A 190 2.87 -7.31 3.89
N ARG A 191 2.86 -6.65 5.05
CA ARG A 191 2.82 -7.31 6.37
C ARG A 191 1.55 -8.14 6.56
N LEU A 192 0.39 -7.60 6.20
CA LEU A 192 -0.87 -8.33 6.23
C LEU A 192 -0.85 -9.57 5.31
N ALA A 193 -0.37 -9.40 4.07
CA ALA A 193 -0.30 -10.49 3.09
C ALA A 193 0.72 -11.57 3.46
N ALA A 194 1.81 -11.19 4.14
CA ALA A 194 2.82 -12.13 4.62
C ALA A 194 2.53 -12.70 6.01
N TRP A 195 1.45 -12.26 6.65
CA TRP A 195 1.14 -12.59 8.05
C TRP A 195 2.26 -12.20 9.03
N ASP A 196 2.99 -11.13 8.70
CA ASP A 196 4.10 -10.59 9.49
C ASP A 196 3.58 -9.56 10.50
N LEU A 197 2.84 -10.08 11.49
CA LEU A 197 2.11 -9.30 12.48
C LEU A 197 2.67 -9.53 13.89
N GLU A 198 2.72 -8.46 14.67
CA GLU A 198 3.04 -8.51 16.09
C GLU A 198 1.73 -8.41 16.89
N VAL A 199 1.54 -9.31 17.85
CA VAL A 199 0.38 -9.30 18.73
C VAL A 199 0.79 -8.65 20.05
N SER A 200 0.14 -7.55 20.39
CA SER A 200 0.24 -6.96 21.73
C SER A 200 -0.87 -7.52 22.61
N TYR A 201 -0.52 -7.85 23.86
CA TYR A 201 -1.50 -8.20 24.90
C TYR A 201 -2.03 -6.96 25.64
N ASP A 202 -1.54 -5.77 25.28
CA ASP A 202 -2.03 -4.51 25.82
C ASP A 202 -3.46 -4.25 25.33
N THR A 203 -4.40 -4.21 26.27
CA THR A 203 -5.81 -3.93 26.01
C THR A 203 -6.11 -2.43 25.95
N ASP A 204 -5.18 -1.57 26.40
CA ASP A 204 -5.36 -0.12 26.51
C ASP A 204 -4.77 0.63 25.30
N VAL A 205 -4.59 -0.07 24.17
CA VAL A 205 -4.09 0.52 22.93
C VAL A 205 -5.15 1.45 22.33
N LYS A 206 -4.80 2.73 22.17
CA LYS A 206 -5.63 3.69 21.45
C LYS A 206 -5.78 3.25 19.99
N LEU A 207 -6.99 2.83 19.63
CA LEU A 207 -7.33 2.51 18.24
C LEU A 207 -7.23 3.78 17.36
N PRO A 208 -6.80 3.66 16.09
CA PRO A 208 -6.72 4.77 15.15
C PRO A 208 -8.12 5.20 14.69
N MET A 209 -8.93 5.73 15.62
CA MET A 209 -10.30 6.18 15.36
C MET A 209 -10.35 7.57 14.72
N SER A 210 -9.28 8.35 14.86
CA SER A 210 -9.16 9.66 14.21
C SER A 210 -8.77 9.48 12.73
N PRO A 211 -9.39 10.24 11.80
CA PRO A 211 -8.96 10.32 10.42
C PRO A 211 -7.52 10.81 10.22
N HIS A 212 -6.98 11.48 11.24
CA HIS A 212 -5.62 12.00 11.25
C HIS A 212 -4.69 11.11 12.10
N ALA A 213 -5.11 9.90 12.48
CA ALA A 213 -4.23 8.98 13.19
C ALA A 213 -2.94 8.77 12.39
N VAL A 214 -1.80 8.76 13.08
CA VAL A 214 -0.53 8.39 12.47
C VAL A 214 -0.35 6.89 12.66
N PRO A 215 -0.05 6.13 11.60
CA PRO A 215 0.28 4.73 11.74
C PRO A 215 1.47 4.53 12.70
N PRO A 216 1.38 3.60 13.66
CA PRO A 216 2.46 3.34 14.60
C PRO A 216 3.63 2.56 13.97
N TRP A 217 3.47 2.03 12.76
CA TRP A 217 4.52 1.29 12.06
C TRP A 217 5.39 2.21 11.20
N SER A 218 6.65 1.83 11.01
CA SER A 218 7.56 2.51 10.08
C SER A 218 7.34 2.03 8.63
N GLY A 219 7.53 2.93 7.68
CA GLY A 219 7.64 2.60 6.25
C GLY A 219 9.08 2.64 5.75
N PRO A 220 9.37 1.99 4.61
CA PRO A 220 10.65 2.14 3.92
C PRO A 220 10.84 3.59 3.44
N LYS A 221 12.09 4.07 3.51
CA LYS A 221 12.45 5.43 3.06
C LYS A 221 12.47 5.52 1.53
N ASP A 222 12.91 4.45 0.89
CA ASP A 222 13.08 4.36 -0.55
C ASP A 222 11.91 3.65 -1.23
N ASN A 223 11.75 3.91 -2.53
CA ASN A 223 10.74 3.29 -3.36
C ASN A 223 11.14 1.89 -3.87
N ILE A 224 12.33 1.40 -3.49
CA ILE A 224 12.81 0.06 -3.82
C ILE A 224 13.46 -0.53 -2.57
N TYR A 225 13.02 -1.71 -2.16
CA TYR A 225 13.53 -2.38 -0.95
C TYR A 225 13.27 -3.90 -1.02
N TRP A 226 14.05 -4.67 -0.25
CA TRP A 226 13.83 -6.10 -0.11
C TRP A 226 12.82 -6.41 1.00
N TYR A 227 11.90 -7.33 0.74
CA TYR A 227 10.92 -7.81 1.70
C TYR A 227 10.65 -9.30 1.48
N HIS A 228 10.93 -10.13 2.51
CA HIS A 228 10.78 -11.59 2.47
C HIS A 228 11.35 -12.27 1.22
N GLY A 229 12.52 -11.81 0.76
CA GLY A 229 13.23 -12.35 -0.41
C GLY A 229 12.72 -11.84 -1.77
N PHE A 230 11.74 -10.93 -1.78
CA PHE A 230 11.27 -10.25 -2.99
C PHE A 230 11.79 -8.82 -3.03
N LEU A 231 12.14 -8.34 -4.21
CA LEU A 231 12.43 -6.93 -4.44
C LEU A 231 11.11 -6.19 -4.67
N VAL A 232 10.72 -5.37 -3.70
CA VAL A 232 9.54 -4.53 -3.80
C VAL A 232 9.91 -3.25 -4.53
N VAL A 233 9.12 -2.89 -5.54
CA VAL A 233 9.32 -1.68 -6.35
C VAL A 233 8.02 -0.88 -6.37
N HIS A 234 8.05 0.32 -5.82
CA HIS A 234 6.96 1.27 -5.99
C HIS A 234 7.09 1.98 -7.35
N HIS A 235 5.96 2.09 -8.04
CA HIS A 235 5.81 2.78 -9.31
C HIS A 235 4.51 3.60 -9.32
N ASP A 236 4.39 4.56 -10.22
CA ASP A 236 3.30 5.52 -10.23
C ASP A 236 1.98 4.94 -10.75
N ASN A 237 2.05 4.22 -11.85
CA ASN A 237 0.97 3.48 -12.47
C ASN A 237 1.52 2.14 -12.97
N LEU A 238 0.64 1.15 -13.12
CA LEU A 238 0.92 -0.16 -13.72
C LEU A 238 -0.17 -0.62 -14.70
N GLU A 239 -1.14 0.23 -15.04
CA GLU A 239 -2.27 -0.14 -15.91
C GLU A 239 -1.85 -0.54 -17.32
N THR A 240 -0.74 0.00 -17.82
CA THR A 240 -0.24 -0.28 -19.16
C THR A 240 1.06 -1.09 -19.12
N GLN A 241 1.27 -1.91 -20.14
CA GLN A 241 2.49 -2.70 -20.27
C GLN A 241 3.74 -1.82 -20.32
N HIS A 242 3.65 -0.61 -20.89
CA HIS A 242 4.74 0.37 -20.88
C HIS A 242 5.16 0.75 -19.45
N MET A 243 4.20 1.02 -18.57
CA MET A 243 4.49 1.36 -17.17
C MET A 243 5.06 0.18 -16.39
N THR A 244 4.59 -1.04 -16.67
CA THR A 244 5.19 -2.26 -16.14
C THR A 244 6.66 -2.40 -16.57
N ARG A 245 6.97 -2.18 -17.85
CA ARG A 245 8.36 -2.23 -18.34
C ARG A 245 9.23 -1.16 -17.69
N SER A 246 8.72 0.06 -17.53
CA SER A 246 9.39 1.16 -16.82
C SER A 246 9.76 0.76 -15.38
N ALA A 247 8.82 0.15 -14.66
CA ALA A 247 9.04 -0.32 -13.31
C ALA A 247 10.09 -1.44 -13.23
N ILE A 248 10.08 -2.37 -14.19
CA ILE A 248 11.07 -3.46 -14.27
C ILE A 248 12.45 -2.90 -14.60
N HIS A 249 12.55 -1.98 -15.57
CA HIS A 249 13.83 -1.35 -15.90
C HIS A 249 14.42 -0.62 -14.70
N LYS A 250 13.60 0.13 -13.95
CA LYS A 250 14.00 0.75 -12.68
C LYS A 250 14.52 -0.29 -11.66
N ALA A 251 13.91 -1.48 -11.61
CA ALA A 251 14.36 -2.57 -10.75
C ALA A 251 15.71 -3.15 -11.21
N GLN A 252 15.91 -3.33 -12.52
CA GLN A 252 17.17 -3.81 -13.11
C GLN A 252 18.31 -2.84 -12.81
N GLN A 253 18.11 -1.54 -13.03
CA GLN A 253 19.09 -0.51 -12.67
C GLN A 253 19.48 -0.56 -11.18
N TYR A 254 18.53 -0.87 -10.29
CA TYR A 254 18.82 -1.05 -8.87
C TYR A 254 19.65 -2.31 -8.60
N LEU A 255 19.31 -3.43 -9.23
CA LEU A 255 20.03 -4.71 -9.11
C LEU A 255 21.47 -4.60 -9.64
N GLU A 256 21.69 -3.90 -10.75
CA GLU A 256 23.01 -3.66 -11.34
C GLU A 256 23.91 -2.81 -10.43
N ARG A 257 23.33 -1.78 -9.79
CA ARG A 257 24.07 -0.86 -8.92
C ARG A 257 24.41 -1.46 -7.56
N THR A 258 23.65 -2.44 -7.09
CA THR A 258 23.87 -3.07 -5.79
C THR A 258 24.79 -4.29 -5.94
N ALA A 259 25.61 -4.59 -4.92
CA ALA A 259 26.43 -5.82 -4.89
C ALA A 259 25.57 -7.12 -4.96
N ALA A 260 24.25 -6.98 -4.91
CA ALA A 260 23.26 -7.99 -5.24
C ALA A 260 23.23 -8.37 -6.74
N ALA A 261 24.00 -7.69 -7.62
CA ALA A 261 24.26 -8.08 -9.01
C ALA A 261 24.80 -9.52 -9.17
N ARG A 262 25.20 -10.19 -8.07
CA ARG A 262 25.54 -11.62 -8.07
C ARG A 262 24.32 -12.55 -8.01
N GLN A 263 23.15 -12.06 -7.61
CA GLN A 263 21.88 -12.78 -7.75
C GLN A 263 21.37 -12.56 -9.17
N ARG A 264 21.65 -13.52 -10.05
CA ARG A 264 21.17 -13.52 -11.44
C ARG A 264 19.66 -13.75 -11.56
N HIS A 265 19.03 -14.21 -10.49
CA HIS A 265 17.58 -14.40 -10.41
C HIS A 265 16.97 -13.49 -9.35
N ALA A 266 16.03 -12.63 -9.74
CA ALA A 266 15.33 -11.73 -8.84
C ALA A 266 13.82 -11.78 -9.07
N ARG A 267 13.07 -11.84 -7.97
CA ARG A 267 11.60 -11.79 -8.00
C ARG A 267 11.12 -10.46 -7.49
N LEU A 268 10.23 -9.86 -8.27
CA LEU A 268 9.78 -8.50 -8.11
C LEU A 268 8.31 -8.48 -7.70
N ILE A 269 8.01 -7.65 -6.70
CA ILE A 269 6.65 -7.25 -6.36
C ILE A 269 6.53 -5.77 -6.66
N ILE A 270 5.86 -5.43 -7.75
CA ILE A 270 5.75 -4.05 -8.23
C ILE A 270 4.39 -3.50 -7.81
N MET A 271 4.38 -2.46 -6.99
CA MET A 271 3.16 -1.87 -6.42
C MET A 271 2.97 -0.43 -6.91
N SER A 272 1.74 -0.10 -7.29
CA SER A 272 1.26 1.26 -7.49
C SER A 272 0.04 1.51 -6.60
N PRO A 273 -0.45 2.75 -6.47
CA PRO A 273 -1.61 3.04 -5.61
C PRO A 273 -2.85 2.18 -5.93
N GLY A 274 -3.08 1.87 -7.21
CA GLY A 274 -4.24 1.07 -7.64
C GLY A 274 -3.94 -0.41 -7.91
N HIS A 275 -2.72 -0.73 -8.36
CA HIS A 275 -2.43 -2.01 -9.01
C HIS A 275 -1.16 -2.66 -8.49
N ILE A 276 -1.05 -3.96 -8.72
CA ILE A 276 0.14 -4.75 -8.44
C ILE A 276 0.50 -5.64 -9.64
N VAL A 277 1.80 -5.82 -9.87
CA VAL A 277 2.38 -6.74 -10.85
C VAL A 277 3.45 -7.58 -10.18
N PHE A 278 3.49 -8.86 -10.52
CA PHE A 278 4.55 -9.77 -10.14
C PHE A 278 5.45 -9.98 -11.34
N ALA A 279 6.77 -9.90 -11.15
CA ALA A 279 7.71 -10.12 -12.23
C ALA A 279 8.92 -10.93 -11.78
N GLU A 280 9.57 -11.60 -12.72
CA GLU A 280 10.77 -12.39 -12.51
C GLU A 280 11.81 -11.97 -13.52
N VAL A 281 13.01 -11.65 -13.03
CA VAL A 281 14.22 -11.51 -13.84
C VAL A 281 14.97 -12.83 -13.67
N ALA A 282 15.00 -13.64 -14.72
CA ALA A 282 15.63 -14.96 -14.71
C ALA A 282 17.13 -14.88 -15.00
N ASP A 283 17.85 -15.98 -14.74
CA ASP A 283 19.31 -16.05 -14.86
C ASP A 283 19.85 -15.84 -16.29
N ASP A 284 18.98 -16.00 -17.28
CA ASP A 284 19.21 -15.82 -18.71
C ASP A 284 18.78 -14.43 -19.21
N ASP A 285 18.57 -13.48 -18.29
CA ASP A 285 18.03 -12.14 -18.53
C ASP A 285 16.60 -12.14 -19.11
N THR A 286 15.91 -13.29 -19.12
CA THR A 286 14.51 -13.36 -19.52
C THR A 286 13.63 -12.72 -18.46
N ILE A 287 12.74 -11.83 -18.90
CA ILE A 287 11.84 -11.09 -18.00
C ILE A 287 10.42 -11.62 -18.19
N ARG A 288 9.87 -12.14 -17.08
CA ARG A 288 8.46 -12.58 -17.01
C ARG A 288 7.67 -11.62 -16.16
N ALA A 289 6.47 -11.25 -16.59
CA ALA A 289 5.59 -10.37 -15.82
C ALA A 289 4.14 -10.82 -15.87
N SER A 290 3.44 -10.69 -14.75
CA SER A 290 2.01 -10.95 -14.67
C SER A 290 1.22 -9.77 -15.24
N SER A 291 -0.04 -9.99 -15.60
CA SER A 291 -0.97 -8.89 -15.88
C SER A 291 -1.20 -8.03 -14.63
N PRO A 292 -1.40 -6.71 -14.78
CA PRO A 292 -1.73 -5.82 -13.67
C PRO A 292 -3.02 -6.27 -12.98
N SER A 293 -2.93 -6.43 -11.65
CA SER A 293 -4.05 -6.85 -10.81
C SER A 293 -4.45 -5.73 -9.87
N LEU A 294 -5.75 -5.55 -9.65
CA LEU A 294 -6.27 -4.52 -8.76
C LEU A 294 -5.84 -4.80 -7.31
N LEU A 295 -5.11 -3.87 -6.71
CA LEU A 295 -4.71 -3.91 -5.31
C LEU A 295 -5.79 -3.26 -4.43
N ILE A 296 -6.05 -1.96 -4.63
CA ILE A 296 -7.07 -1.22 -3.88
C ILE A 296 -8.16 -0.73 -4.84
N SER A 297 -9.43 -0.91 -4.46
CA SER A 297 -10.56 -0.26 -5.12
C SER A 297 -11.16 0.79 -4.20
N PRO A 298 -10.89 2.09 -4.41
CA PRO A 298 -11.34 3.15 -3.49
C PRO A 298 -12.88 3.27 -3.38
N MET A 299 -13.63 2.66 -4.31
CA MET A 299 -15.08 2.83 -4.44
C MET A 299 -15.90 1.59 -4.04
N SER A 300 -15.27 0.53 -3.54
CA SER A 300 -16.03 -0.68 -3.20
C SER A 300 -15.50 -1.41 -1.98
N GLY A 301 -16.06 -1.08 -0.82
CA GLY A 301 -15.87 -1.83 0.44
C GLY A 301 -16.39 -3.27 0.43
N ASN A 302 -16.61 -3.86 -0.76
CA ASN A 302 -17.12 -5.21 -0.97
C ASN A 302 -16.47 -5.94 -2.16
N ARG A 303 -15.43 -5.40 -2.82
CA ARG A 303 -14.80 -6.10 -3.95
C ARG A 303 -13.50 -6.78 -3.55
N ARG A 304 -13.40 -8.03 -4.00
CA ARG A 304 -12.29 -8.96 -3.81
C ARG A 304 -11.06 -8.41 -4.56
N SER A 305 -10.05 -7.97 -3.82
CA SER A 305 -8.78 -7.52 -4.40
C SER A 305 -8.03 -8.73 -4.96
N ALA A 306 -8.01 -8.87 -6.29
CA ALA A 306 -7.27 -9.94 -6.94
C ALA A 306 -5.77 -9.83 -6.65
N GLY A 307 -5.24 -8.60 -6.60
CA GLY A 307 -3.86 -8.32 -6.26
C GLY A 307 -3.50 -8.73 -4.83
N PHE A 308 -4.35 -8.41 -3.85
CA PHE A 308 -4.09 -8.81 -2.46
C PHE A 308 -4.18 -10.33 -2.26
N ARG A 309 -5.10 -11.01 -2.95
CA ARG A 309 -5.17 -12.48 -2.90
C ARG A 309 -3.92 -13.13 -3.50
N ALA A 310 -3.44 -12.62 -4.63
CA ALA A 310 -2.19 -13.08 -5.22
C ALA A 310 -1.01 -12.84 -4.26
N LEU A 311 -0.95 -11.70 -3.58
CA LEU A 311 0.07 -11.44 -2.55
C LEU A 311 0.03 -12.46 -1.41
N CYS A 312 -1.17 -12.79 -0.91
CA CYS A 312 -1.32 -13.81 0.12
C CYS A 312 -0.78 -15.16 -0.38
N GLY A 313 -1.11 -15.56 -1.60
CA GLY A 313 -0.54 -16.76 -2.21
C GLY A 313 0.99 -16.72 -2.26
N VAL A 314 1.57 -15.64 -2.77
CA VAL A 314 3.03 -15.49 -2.88
C VAL A 314 3.73 -15.66 -1.53
N PHE A 315 3.18 -15.10 -0.46
CA PHE A 315 3.80 -15.15 0.85
C PHE A 315 3.41 -16.33 1.74
N THR A 316 2.23 -16.92 1.59
CA THR A 316 1.74 -17.97 2.50
C THR A 316 1.43 -19.30 1.80
N SER A 317 1.50 -19.36 0.48
CA SER A 317 1.39 -20.60 -0.29
C SER A 317 2.66 -20.86 -1.12
N ASN A 318 2.63 -21.95 -1.89
CA ASN A 318 3.74 -22.36 -2.76
C ASN A 318 3.51 -21.95 -4.22
N CYS A 319 2.67 -20.94 -4.47
CA CYS A 319 2.29 -20.52 -5.83
C CYS A 319 3.43 -19.95 -6.68
N TRP A 320 4.56 -19.62 -6.04
CA TRP A 320 5.77 -19.14 -6.70
C TRP A 320 6.99 -19.82 -6.06
N PRO A 321 7.21 -21.12 -6.35
CA PRO A 321 8.22 -21.91 -5.65
C PRO A 321 9.60 -21.34 -5.91
N GLY A 322 10.37 -21.04 -4.85
CA GLY A 322 11.72 -20.49 -4.95
C GLY A 322 12.67 -21.42 -5.69
N THR A 323 13.60 -20.85 -6.48
CA THR A 323 14.80 -21.57 -6.92
C THR A 323 15.68 -21.96 -5.73
N THR A 324 15.39 -21.56 -4.49
CA THR A 324 16.12 -22.03 -3.30
C THR A 324 15.50 -23.26 -2.63
N ALA A 325 14.32 -23.73 -3.07
CA ALA A 325 13.68 -24.90 -2.49
C ALA A 325 14.52 -26.18 -2.61
N TYR A 326 15.37 -26.29 -3.65
CA TYR A 326 16.32 -27.39 -3.81
C TYR A 326 17.58 -27.27 -2.93
N ARG A 327 17.84 -26.10 -2.33
CA ARG A 327 19.01 -25.85 -1.46
C ARG A 327 18.74 -26.21 -0.01
N GLU A 328 17.47 -26.34 0.37
CA GLU A 328 17.07 -26.76 1.70
C GLU A 328 17.30 -28.27 1.84
N ILE A 329 18.50 -28.63 2.29
CA ILE A 329 18.86 -30.03 2.56
C ILE A 329 18.70 -30.27 4.06
N TRP A 330 17.54 -30.78 4.47
CA TRP A 330 17.36 -31.39 5.79
C TRP A 330 18.18 -32.69 5.82
N LYS A 331 19.49 -32.56 6.05
CA LYS A 331 20.45 -33.69 6.00
C LYS A 331 20.04 -34.86 6.91
N ASN A 332 19.29 -34.57 7.96
CA ASN A 332 18.59 -35.54 8.79
C ASN A 332 17.13 -35.09 8.83
N TYR A 333 16.19 -35.93 8.37
CA TYR A 333 14.76 -35.66 8.48
C TYR A 333 14.41 -35.48 9.96
N LEU A 334 14.27 -34.24 10.42
CA LEU A 334 13.69 -34.00 11.74
C LEU A 334 12.24 -34.50 11.68
N PRO A 335 11.86 -35.45 12.55
CA PRO A 335 10.48 -35.92 12.62
C PRO A 335 9.55 -34.74 12.92
N TRP A 336 8.35 -34.76 12.33
CA TRP A 336 7.36 -33.70 12.50
C TRP A 336 6.98 -33.53 13.98
N GLU A 337 7.03 -34.62 14.74
CA GLU A 337 6.82 -34.71 16.18
C GLU A 337 7.76 -33.82 16.98
N LEU A 338 8.94 -33.49 16.44
CA LEU A 338 9.89 -32.56 17.06
C LEU A 338 9.71 -31.13 16.54
N ILE A 339 9.26 -30.96 15.31
CA ILE A 339 9.06 -29.65 14.68
C ILE A 339 7.85 -28.93 15.27
N PHE A 340 6.71 -29.62 15.50
CA PHE A 340 5.53 -28.96 16.04
C PHE A 340 5.74 -28.38 17.44
N PRO A 341 6.34 -29.10 18.41
CA PRO A 341 6.64 -28.51 19.72
C PRO A 341 7.53 -27.28 19.62
N ILE A 342 8.56 -27.32 18.76
CA ILE A 342 9.42 -26.15 18.50
C ILE A 342 8.58 -24.98 18.00
N LEU A 343 7.73 -25.20 16.98
CA LEU A 343 6.86 -24.14 16.47
C LEU A 343 5.92 -23.61 17.55
N SER A 344 5.30 -24.49 18.34
CA SER A 344 4.38 -24.11 19.42
C SER A 344 5.05 -23.30 20.54
N ASP A 345 6.34 -23.52 20.78
CA ASP A 345 7.11 -22.80 21.81
C ASP A 345 7.69 -21.46 21.30
N LEU A 346 7.75 -21.25 19.99
CA LEU A 346 8.23 -19.99 19.42
C LEU A 346 7.19 -18.87 19.59
N GLY A 347 7.67 -17.68 19.93
CA GLY A 347 6.86 -16.47 19.84
C GLY A 347 6.43 -16.23 18.38
N PRO A 348 5.31 -15.51 18.14
CA PRO A 348 4.76 -15.33 16.80
C PRO A 348 5.77 -14.76 15.78
N ARG A 349 6.65 -13.86 16.23
CA ARG A 349 7.71 -13.28 15.38
C ARG A 349 8.74 -14.33 14.95
N ASP A 350 9.23 -15.14 15.88
CA ASP A 350 10.27 -16.13 15.60
C ASP A 350 9.71 -17.29 14.77
N MET A 351 8.44 -17.64 15.00
CA MET A 351 7.70 -18.60 14.21
C MET A 351 7.53 -18.15 12.75
N ALA A 352 7.15 -16.89 12.51
CA ALA A 352 7.05 -16.32 11.16
C ALA A 352 8.43 -16.27 10.47
N ALA A 353 9.48 -15.85 11.19
CA ALA A 353 10.84 -15.84 10.68
C ALA A 353 11.32 -17.25 10.30
N PHE A 354 11.00 -18.26 11.10
CA PHE A 354 11.34 -19.66 10.80
C PHE A 354 10.58 -20.19 9.58
N ALA A 355 9.28 -19.88 9.48
CA ALA A 355 8.47 -20.20 8.31
C ALA A 355 9.01 -19.53 7.03
N GLN A 356 9.57 -18.33 7.12
CA GLN A 356 10.17 -17.64 5.96
C GLN A 356 11.53 -18.23 5.57
N ALA A 357 12.29 -18.76 6.53
CA ALA A 357 13.61 -19.34 6.28
C ALA A 357 13.54 -20.75 5.64
N SER A 358 12.41 -21.45 5.80
CA SER A 358 12.23 -22.84 5.36
C SER A 358 10.94 -23.02 4.55
N PRO A 359 11.01 -23.33 3.24
CA PRO A 359 9.86 -23.73 2.45
C PRO A 359 9.01 -24.86 3.06
N ALA A 360 9.65 -25.84 3.69
CA ALA A 360 8.95 -26.94 4.37
C ALA A 360 8.14 -26.43 5.58
N ILE A 361 8.73 -25.59 6.42
CA ILE A 361 8.07 -24.99 7.58
C ILE A 361 7.01 -23.97 7.14
N LYS A 362 7.25 -23.20 6.07
CA LYS A 362 6.27 -22.28 5.45
C LYS A 362 4.95 -22.99 5.18
N LYS A 363 5.03 -24.14 4.49
CA LYS A 363 3.85 -24.94 4.14
C LYS A 363 3.14 -25.43 5.39
N LEU A 364 3.88 -25.90 6.38
CA LEU A 364 3.31 -26.42 7.62
C LEU A 364 2.62 -25.31 8.44
N HIS A 365 3.33 -24.20 8.63
CA HIS A 365 2.90 -23.08 9.45
C HIS A 365 1.64 -22.41 8.88
N TYR A 366 1.55 -22.22 7.57
CA TYR A 366 0.40 -21.53 6.97
C TYR A 366 -0.75 -22.45 6.54
N ALA A 367 -0.55 -23.76 6.45
CA ALA A 367 -1.62 -24.71 6.09
C ALA A 367 -2.60 -25.01 7.24
N ASN A 368 -2.16 -24.96 8.51
CA ASN A 368 -2.99 -25.38 9.63
C ASN A 368 -3.05 -24.37 10.78
N ILE A 369 -3.75 -23.26 10.55
CA ILE A 369 -3.87 -22.13 11.49
C ILE A 369 -4.19 -22.54 12.94
N HIS A 370 -4.99 -23.59 13.15
CA HIS A 370 -5.41 -24.02 14.49
C HIS A 370 -4.30 -24.76 15.26
N GLN A 371 -3.40 -25.44 14.55
CA GLN A 371 -2.30 -26.20 15.16
C GLN A 371 -1.01 -25.39 15.20
N SER A 372 -0.77 -24.53 14.21
CA SER A 372 0.48 -23.81 14.04
C SER A 372 0.44 -22.35 14.50
N ILE A 373 -0.73 -21.76 14.74
CA ILE A 373 -0.87 -20.37 15.21
C ILE A 373 -1.67 -20.36 16.51
N PRO A 374 -1.02 -20.53 17.68
CA PRO A 374 -1.68 -20.68 18.97
C PRO A 374 -2.68 -19.56 19.31
N GLN A 375 -2.44 -18.35 18.81
CA GLN A 375 -3.29 -17.16 19.02
C GLN A 375 -4.72 -17.36 18.47
N PHE A 376 -4.91 -18.29 17.54
CA PHE A 376 -6.17 -18.55 16.85
C PHE A 376 -6.64 -20.00 16.97
N ALA A 377 -6.11 -20.74 17.94
CA ALA A 377 -6.49 -22.13 18.19
C ALA A 377 -8.02 -22.30 18.39
N SER A 378 -8.69 -21.26 18.90
CA SER A 378 -10.14 -21.23 19.12
C SER A 378 -10.96 -20.58 18.00
N LEU A 379 -10.34 -20.01 16.97
CA LEU A 379 -11.09 -19.50 15.82
C LEU A 379 -11.60 -20.68 14.99
N ALA A 380 -12.75 -20.55 14.35
CA ALA A 380 -13.23 -21.50 13.34
C ALA A 380 -13.75 -20.70 12.15
N ILE A 381 -13.13 -20.86 10.98
CA ILE A 381 -13.54 -20.15 9.76
C ILE A 381 -14.57 -21.03 9.06
N VAL A 382 -15.84 -20.66 9.20
CA VAL A 382 -16.99 -21.43 8.70
C VAL A 382 -17.31 -21.11 7.23
N SER A 383 -16.82 -19.98 6.70
CA SER A 383 -17.13 -19.53 5.33
C SER A 383 -15.98 -18.75 4.70
N TYR A 384 -15.84 -18.86 3.37
CA TYR A 384 -14.78 -18.24 2.55
C TYR A 384 -15.30 -17.22 1.52
N PRO A 385 -16.25 -16.32 1.85
CA PRO A 385 -16.94 -15.49 0.87
C PRO A 385 -16.02 -14.51 0.10
N LEU A 386 -14.88 -14.13 0.69
CA LEU A 386 -13.93 -13.17 0.13
C LEU A 386 -12.95 -13.83 -0.85
N LEU A 387 -12.70 -15.14 -0.69
CA LEU A 387 -11.76 -15.89 -1.51
C LEU A 387 -12.39 -16.56 -2.73
N ILE A 388 -13.72 -16.75 -2.76
CA ILE A 388 -14.43 -17.22 -3.96
C ILE A 388 -14.18 -16.21 -5.09
N PRO A 389 -13.57 -16.58 -6.22
CA PRO A 389 -13.39 -15.64 -7.33
C PRO A 389 -14.73 -15.30 -8.01
N CYS A 390 -14.81 -14.11 -8.61
CA CYS A 390 -16.02 -13.63 -9.30
C CYS A 390 -16.20 -14.22 -10.70
N CYS A 391 -15.31 -15.12 -11.13
CA CYS A 391 -15.27 -15.64 -12.49
C CYS A 391 -15.73 -17.10 -12.47
N GLY A 392 -16.94 -17.38 -12.95
CA GLY A 392 -17.27 -18.70 -13.48
C GLY A 392 -18.16 -19.59 -12.60
N LYS A 393 -19.02 -20.33 -13.30
CA LYS A 393 -20.09 -21.20 -12.82
C LYS A 393 -19.70 -22.11 -11.64
N ARG A 394 -20.66 -22.33 -10.72
CA ARG A 394 -20.68 -23.47 -9.79
C ARG A 394 -20.82 -24.78 -10.57
N SER A 395 -19.77 -25.26 -11.23
CA SER A 395 -19.74 -26.63 -11.75
C SER A 395 -18.95 -27.49 -10.77
N GLY A 396 -19.63 -28.48 -10.17
CA GLY A 396 -18.99 -29.48 -9.30
C GLY A 396 -19.00 -29.10 -7.82
N LEU A 397 -20.19 -28.97 -7.23
CA LEU A 397 -20.35 -28.69 -5.80
C LEU A 397 -20.16 -29.91 -4.89
N GLU A 398 -19.62 -31.02 -5.40
CA GLU A 398 -19.48 -32.25 -4.61
C GLU A 398 -18.04 -32.74 -4.41
N GLN A 399 -17.07 -32.28 -5.20
CA GLN A 399 -15.67 -32.71 -5.04
C GLN A 399 -14.70 -31.55 -5.33
N SER A 400 -14.16 -30.96 -4.26
CA SER A 400 -12.89 -30.21 -4.25
C SER A 400 -12.87 -28.84 -4.95
N GLY A 401 -13.48 -27.83 -4.32
CA GLY A 401 -13.05 -26.42 -4.36
C GLY A 401 -13.22 -25.65 -5.69
N VAL A 402 -13.32 -24.31 -5.58
CA VAL A 402 -13.45 -23.41 -6.73
C VAL A 402 -12.06 -22.97 -7.19
N LEU A 403 -11.65 -23.40 -8.39
CA LEU A 403 -10.44 -22.92 -9.06
C LEU A 403 -10.77 -21.75 -9.99
N CYS A 404 -9.83 -20.81 -10.08
CA CYS A 404 -9.84 -19.75 -11.08
C CYS A 404 -8.97 -20.17 -12.28
N SER A 405 -9.48 -20.00 -13.49
CA SER A 405 -8.69 -19.99 -14.73
C SER A 405 -8.08 -18.62 -14.98
#